data_AF-A0A951DRJ4-F1
#
_entry.id   AF-A0A951DRJ4-F1
#
_cell.length_a   1.000
_cell.length_b   1.000
_cell.length_c   1.000
_cell.angle_alpha   90.00
_cell.angle_beta   90.00
_cell.angle_gamma   90.00
#
_symmetry.space_group_name_H-M   'P 1'
#
loop_
_entity.id
_entity.type
_entity.pdbx_description
1 polymer ?
#
loop_
_entity_poly.entity_id
_entity_poly.type
_entity_poly.pdbx_seq_one_letter_code
_entity_poly.pdbx_strand_id
1 'polypeptide(L)'
;LATGPRLLLAAASLGGLAHSEMEHAALMLETIRSRFGITIIWVEHIMGLLMRVVDRVIVLDHGEKIFEGMPEGAARDARVTEVYLGHARA
;
A
#
# COMPACT_ATOMS: atom_id res chain seq x y z
N LEU A 1 3.49 -3.61 -18.90
CA LEU A 1 4.15 -2.38 -19.40
C LEU A 1 4.19 -2.31 -20.92
N ALA A 2 4.61 -3.37 -21.62
CA ALA A 2 4.67 -3.41 -23.09
C ALA A 2 3.34 -3.08 -23.82
N THR A 3 2.20 -3.25 -23.14
CA THR A 3 0.86 -2.90 -23.65
C THR A 3 0.53 -1.41 -23.56
N GLY A 4 1.43 -0.56 -23.03
CA GLY A 4 1.17 0.86 -22.78
C GLY A 4 -0.04 1.13 -21.87
N PRO A 5 -0.19 0.44 -20.72
CA PRO A 5 -1.38 0.59 -19.89
C PRO A 5 -1.41 1.96 -19.23
N ARG A 6 -2.60 2.51 -19.00
CA ARG A 6 -2.79 3.73 -18.17
C ARG A 6 -2.96 3.43 -16.69
N LEU A 7 -3.37 2.20 -16.37
CA LEU A 7 -3.61 1.71 -15.01
C LEU A 7 -2.96 0.33 -14.83
N LEU A 8 -2.20 0.18 -13.76
CA LEU A 8 -1.62 -1.09 -13.31
C LEU A 8 -2.26 -1.47 -11.98
N LEU A 9 -2.76 -2.71 -11.88
CA LEU A 9 -3.22 -3.29 -10.63
C LEU A 9 -2.13 -4.24 -10.11
N ALA A 10 -1.58 -3.96 -8.94
CA ALA A 10 -0.63 -4.83 -8.24
C ALA A 10 -1.32 -5.42 -7.00
N ALA A 11 -1.36 -6.75 -6.88
CA ALA A 11 -2.04 -7.42 -5.77
C ALA A 11 -1.09 -8.38 -5.05
N ALA A 12 -0.94 -8.18 -3.73
CA ALA A 12 -0.18 -9.01 -2.78
C ALA A 12 1.18 -9.51 -3.33
N SER A 13 1.91 -8.61 -3.97
CA SER A 13 3.08 -8.95 -4.78
C SER A 13 4.35 -9.21 -3.96
N LEU A 14 4.34 -8.95 -2.65
CA LEU A 14 5.56 -8.95 -1.83
C LEU A 14 5.63 -10.04 -0.76
N GLY A 15 4.59 -10.85 -0.60
CA GLY A 15 4.60 -11.95 0.37
C GLY A 15 5.74 -12.93 0.11
N GLY A 16 6.55 -13.21 1.14
CA GLY A 16 7.66 -14.17 1.07
C GLY A 16 9.00 -13.60 0.60
N LEU A 17 9.06 -12.31 0.27
CA LEU A 17 10.31 -11.62 -0.07
C LEU A 17 11.08 -11.19 1.18
N ALA A 18 12.41 -11.15 1.07
CA ALA A 18 13.25 -10.51 2.07
C ALA A 18 13.01 -8.99 2.09
N HIS A 19 13.35 -8.34 3.20
CA HIS A 19 13.12 -6.90 3.37
C HIS A 19 13.75 -6.04 2.27
N SER A 20 14.98 -6.35 1.85
CA SER A 20 15.66 -5.66 0.75
C SER A 20 14.96 -5.84 -0.60
N GLU A 21 14.38 -7.01 -0.85
CA GLU A 21 13.66 -7.31 -2.09
C GLU A 21 12.33 -6.55 -2.15
N MET A 22 11.66 -6.40 -1.00
CA MET A 22 10.45 -5.58 -0.88
C MET A 22 10.72 -4.10 -1.17
N GLU A 23 11.81 -3.56 -0.62
CA GLU A 23 12.25 -2.18 -0.90
C GLU A 23 12.55 -1.96 -2.38
N HIS A 24 13.26 -2.91 -3.02
CA HIS A 24 13.52 -2.85 -4.46
C HIS A 24 12.23 -2.90 -5.29
N ALA A 25 11.27 -3.75 -4.92
CA ALA A 25 10.00 -3.84 -5.61
C ALA A 25 9.18 -2.55 -5.49
N ALA A 26 9.18 -1.91 -4.31
CA ALA A 26 8.52 -0.63 -4.10
C ALA A 26 9.16 0.48 -4.96
N LEU A 27 10.49 0.55 -5.00
CA LEU A 27 11.22 1.50 -5.87
C LEU A 27 10.94 1.27 -7.36
N MET A 28 10.79 0.01 -7.77
CA MET A 28 10.42 -0.33 -9.14
C MET A 28 9.02 0.17 -9.48
N LEU A 29 8.03 0.01 -8.59
CA LEU A 29 6.68 0.54 -8.78
C LEU A 29 6.68 2.08 -8.85
N GLU A 30 7.45 2.73 -7.99
CA GLU A 30 7.62 4.19 -8.03
C GLU A 30 8.23 4.65 -9.37
N THR A 31 9.25 3.94 -9.85
CA THR A 31 9.89 4.20 -11.15
C THR A 31 8.91 4.00 -12.30
N ILE A 32 8.06 2.98 -12.23
CA ILE A 32 7.03 2.72 -13.25
C ILE A 32 6.05 3.90 -13.31
N ARG A 33 5.56 4.36 -12.15
CA ARG A 33 4.67 5.51 -12.05
C ARG A 33 5.33 6.77 -12.62
N SER A 34 6.52 7.11 -12.15
CA SER A 34 7.18 8.38 -12.49
C SER A 34 7.67 8.43 -13.93
N ARG A 35 8.24 7.35 -14.46
CA ARG A 35 8.83 7.32 -15.80
C ARG A 35 7.80 7.14 -16.91
N PHE A 36 6.74 6.37 -16.66
CA PHE A 36 5.75 6.05 -17.70
C PHE A 36 4.41 6.77 -17.50
N GLY A 37 4.24 7.53 -16.42
CA GLY A 37 2.97 8.22 -16.12
C GLY A 37 1.81 7.27 -15.86
N ILE A 38 2.11 6.06 -15.38
CA ILE A 38 1.11 4.99 -15.17
C ILE A 38 0.51 5.15 -13.77
N THR A 39 -0.83 5.13 -13.68
CA THR A 39 -1.51 5.06 -12.39
C THR A 39 -1.38 3.64 -11.83
N ILE A 40 -1.08 3.52 -10.54
CA ILE A 40 -0.94 2.21 -9.87
C ILE A 40 -1.97 2.13 -8.74
N ILE A 41 -2.77 1.06 -8.74
CA ILE A 41 -3.53 0.63 -7.56
C ILE A 41 -2.83 -0.59 -7.00
N TRP A 42 -2.40 -0.49 -5.75
CA TRP A 42 -1.64 -1.54 -5.09
C TRP A 42 -2.39 -2.02 -3.85
N VAL A 43 -2.69 -3.31 -3.81
CA VAL A 43 -3.28 -4.03 -2.67
C VAL A 43 -2.17 -4.78 -1.96
N GLU A 44 -1.89 -4.44 -0.71
CA GLU A 44 -0.82 -5.04 0.09
C GLU A 44 -1.15 -4.97 1.59
N HIS A 45 -0.56 -5.86 2.38
CA HIS A 45 -0.76 -5.97 3.83
C HIS A 45 0.46 -5.51 4.64
N ILE A 46 1.47 -4.93 3.99
CA ILE A 46 2.73 -4.48 4.60
C ILE A 46 2.73 -2.95 4.71
N MET A 47 2.13 -2.43 5.78
CA MET A 47 1.85 -1.00 5.96
C MET A 47 3.11 -0.16 6.04
N GLY A 48 4.16 -0.64 6.70
CA GLY A 48 5.43 0.10 6.82
C GLY A 48 6.04 0.44 5.46
N LEU A 49 5.85 -0.44 4.47
CA LEU A 49 6.30 -0.19 3.10
C LEU A 49 5.33 0.72 2.35
N LEU A 50 4.03 0.41 2.38
CA LEU A 50 3.00 1.20 1.70
C LEU A 50 3.05 2.67 2.12
N MET A 51 3.18 2.93 3.42
CA MET A 51 3.20 4.30 3.98
C MET A 51 4.32 5.18 3.42
N ARG A 52 5.38 4.59 2.87
CA ARG A 52 6.52 5.35 2.34
C ARG A 52 6.38 5.71 0.86
N VAL A 53 5.48 5.06 0.13
CA VAL A 53 5.51 5.08 -1.35
C VAL A 53 4.18 5.41 -2.02
N VAL A 54 3.05 5.32 -1.28
CA VAL A 54 1.73 5.62 -1.84
C VAL A 54 1.29 7.04 -1.51
N ASP A 55 0.63 7.69 -2.46
CA ASP A 55 0.11 9.06 -2.27
C ASP A 55 -1.21 9.08 -1.48
N ARG A 56 -1.98 7.99 -1.57
CA ARG A 56 -3.28 7.79 -0.92
C ARG A 56 -3.45 6.32 -0.54
N VAL A 57 -4.08 6.06 0.59
CA VAL A 57 -4.45 4.72 1.06
C VAL A 57 -5.95 4.63 1.28
N ILE A 58 -6.49 3.45 1.00
CA ILE A 58 -7.84 3.03 1.39
C ILE A 58 -7.67 1.80 2.27
N VAL A 59 -8.25 1.83 3.47
CA VAL A 59 -8.25 0.69 4.39
C VAL A 59 -9.65 0.10 4.42
N LEU A 60 -9.72 -1.21 4.19
CA LEU A 60 -10.94 -1.99 4.23
C LEU A 60 -10.87 -2.98 5.39
N ASP A 61 -11.95 -3.06 6.16
CA ASP A 61 -12.14 -4.08 7.19
C ASP A 61 -13.51 -4.74 6.99
N HIS A 62 -13.57 -6.07 6.94
CA HIS A 62 -14.79 -6.84 6.68
C HIS A 62 -15.63 -6.37 5.46
N GLY A 63 -14.98 -5.85 4.43
CA GLY A 63 -15.63 -5.33 3.22
C GLY A 63 -16.12 -3.88 3.32
N GLU A 64 -15.97 -3.26 4.49
CA GLU A 64 -16.32 -1.87 4.74
C GLU A 64 -15.09 -0.96 4.67
N LYS A 65 -15.27 0.23 4.07
CA LYS A 65 -14.19 1.23 4.01
C LYS A 65 -14.12 1.97 5.34
N ILE A 66 -13.06 1.71 6.10
CA ILE A 66 -12.86 2.35 7.39
C ILE A 66 -12.04 3.64 7.29
N PHE A 67 -11.13 3.75 6.32
CA PHE A 67 -10.31 4.95 6.12
C PHE A 67 -10.01 5.21 4.64
N GLU A 68 -9.93 6.49 4.27
CA GLU A 68 -9.40 6.94 2.99
C GLU A 68 -8.67 8.28 3.20
N GLY A 69 -7.42 8.37 2.73
CA GLY A 69 -6.64 9.59 2.86
C GLY A 69 -5.14 9.38 2.69
N MET A 70 -4.35 10.30 3.24
CA MET A 70 -2.90 10.17 3.25
C MET A 70 -2.45 9.04 4.19
N PRO A 71 -1.33 8.36 3.89
CA PRO A 71 -0.85 7.25 4.72
C PRO A 71 -0.57 7.63 6.18
N GLU A 72 -0.08 8.84 6.44
CA GLU A 72 0.15 9.33 7.81
C GLU A 72 -1.16 9.49 8.59
N GLY A 73 -2.27 9.78 7.90
CA GLY A 73 -3.60 9.82 8.49
C GLY A 73 -4.07 8.43 8.88
N ALA A 74 -3.82 7.42 8.06
CA ALA A 74 -4.18 6.03 8.37
C ALA A 74 -3.42 5.54 9.62
N ALA A 75 -2.13 5.86 9.74
CA ALA A 75 -1.32 5.52 10.90
C ALA A 75 -1.80 6.15 12.22
N ARG A 76 -2.60 7.22 12.15
CA ARG A 76 -3.16 7.94 13.31
C ARG A 76 -4.64 7.66 13.54
N ASP A 77 -5.32 7.01 12.61
CA ASP A 77 -6.73 6.64 12.76
C ASP A 77 -6.82 5.47 13.75
N ALA A 78 -7.58 5.68 14.82
CA ALA A 78 -7.74 4.71 15.89
C ALA A 78 -8.39 3.40 15.40
N ARG A 79 -9.34 3.46 14.46
CA ARG A 79 -10.00 2.27 13.90
C ARG A 79 -9.04 1.48 13.02
N VAL A 80 -8.21 2.17 12.23
CA VAL A 80 -7.17 1.52 11.41
C VAL A 80 -6.16 0.83 12.32
N THR A 81 -5.72 1.51 13.38
CA THR A 81 -4.75 0.96 14.34
C THR A 81 -5.32 -0.25 15.08
N GLU A 82 -6.58 -0.18 15.51
CA GLU A 82 -7.30 -1.27 16.15
C GLU A 82 -7.38 -2.51 15.26
N VAL A 83 -7.73 -2.35 13.97
CA VAL A 83 -7.82 -3.46 13.02
C VAL A 83 -6.45 -4.08 12.74
N TYR A 84 -5.38 -3.28 12.64
CA TYR A 84 -4.05 -3.79 12.28
C TYR A 84 -3.20 -4.32 13.45
N LEU A 85 -3.32 -3.73 14.64
CA LEU A 85 -2.52 -4.08 15.81
C LEU A 85 -3.32 -4.82 16.90
N GLY A 86 -4.64 -4.82 16.80
CA GLY A 86 -5.54 -5.30 17.86
C GLY A 86 -5.57 -4.36 19.07
N HIS A 87 -6.36 -4.72 20.09
CA HIS A 87 -6.26 -4.06 21.39
C HIS A 87 -4.89 -4.37 22.02
N ALA A 88 -4.10 -3.33 22.29
CA ALA A 88 -3.07 -3.45 23.31
C ALA A 88 -3.78 -3.85 24.61
N ARG A 89 -3.65 -5.12 25.00
CA ARG A 89 -4.20 -5.61 26.27
C ARG A 89 -3.62 -4.73 27.39
N ALA A 90 -4.50 -3.97 28.04
CA ALA A 90 -4.27 -3.43 29.37
C ALA A 90 -4.37 -4.54 30.41
#